data_AF-A0A948CV35-F1
#
_entry.id   AF-A0A948CV35-F1
#
_cell.length_a   1.000
_cell.length_b   1.000
_cell.length_c   1.000
_cell.angle_alpha   90.00
_cell.angle_beta   90.00
_cell.angle_gamma   90.00
#
_symmetry.space_group_name_H-M   'P 1'
#
loop_
_entity.id
_entity.type
_entity.pdbx_description
1 polymer ?
#
loop_
_entity_poly.entity_id
_entity_poly.type
_entity_poly.pdbx_seq_one_letter_code
_entity_poly.pdbx_strand_id
1 'polypeptide(L)'
;ICRAAIWYEDDASEPLDAFLGAASHIFCTEDSLSMVSEAVAMDKPVISLRPVESLPTRTHGKALAYMAKIRLIERLDMSAMAHYRPYFWMPEKSYSAHLDDIFARIIALGAVAETVRSPEIKYLPQADAQPI
;
A
#
# COMPACT_ATOMS: atom_id res chain seq x y z
N ILE A 1 -22.15 -6.35 4.89
CA ILE A 1 -21.98 -5.98 6.31
C ILE A 1 -20.47 -6.04 6.60
N CYS A 2 -19.80 -4.88 6.70
CA CYS A 2 -18.43 -4.81 7.21
C CYS A 2 -18.49 -5.17 8.69
N ARG A 3 -18.00 -6.35 9.06
CA ARG A 3 -18.28 -7.00 10.35
C ARG A 3 -17.14 -6.89 11.36
N ALA A 4 -16.03 -6.25 10.97
CA ALA A 4 -14.89 -5.98 11.84
C ALA A 4 -14.38 -4.57 11.55
N ALA A 5 -14.16 -3.81 12.61
CA ALA A 5 -13.40 -2.58 12.59
C ALA A 5 -12.28 -2.75 13.61
N ILE A 6 -11.06 -2.42 13.22
CA ILE A 6 -9.88 -2.60 14.08
C ILE A 6 -9.63 -1.28 14.78
N TRP A 7 -9.63 -1.31 16.10
CA TRP A 7 -9.13 -0.24 16.93
C TRP A 7 -7.75 -0.64 17.45
N TYR A 8 -6.72 0.08 16.99
CA TYR A 8 -5.36 -0.10 17.50
C TYR A 8 -5.20 0.76 18.76
N GLU A 9 -5.64 0.23 19.90
CA GLU A 9 -5.52 0.91 21.21
C GLU A 9 -4.65 0.13 22.21
N ASP A 10 -4.36 -1.15 21.97
CA ASP A 10 -3.59 -2.01 22.89
C ASP A 10 -2.82 -3.16 22.20
N ASP A 11 -1.85 -3.73 22.91
CA ASP A 11 -0.82 -4.73 22.52
C ASP A 11 -1.34 -6.10 21.97
N ALA A 12 -2.65 -6.23 21.73
CA ALA A 12 -3.32 -7.47 21.35
C ALA A 12 -4.18 -7.37 20.08
N SER A 13 -3.92 -6.38 19.21
CA SER A 13 -4.61 -6.30 17.92
C SER A 13 -4.05 -7.32 16.92
N GLU A 14 -4.94 -7.92 16.12
CA GLU A 14 -4.54 -8.75 14.98
C GLU A 14 -3.68 -7.93 13.99
N PRO A 15 -2.68 -8.54 13.34
CA PRO A 15 -1.75 -7.82 12.48
C PRO A 15 -2.50 -7.23 11.28
N LEU A 16 -2.28 -5.93 11.04
CA LEU A 16 -2.90 -5.15 9.96
C LEU A 16 -2.75 -5.82 8.59
N ASP A 17 -1.61 -6.45 8.33
CA ASP A 17 -1.32 -7.21 7.10
C ASP A 17 -2.34 -8.31 6.81
N ALA A 18 -2.88 -8.99 7.82
CA ALA A 18 -3.86 -10.06 7.61
C ALA A 18 -5.15 -9.49 7.01
N PHE A 19 -5.60 -8.33 7.49
CA PHE A 19 -6.80 -7.67 6.99
C PHE A 19 -6.58 -7.03 5.63
N LEU A 20 -5.46 -6.33 5.43
CA LEU A 20 -5.15 -5.72 4.14
C LEU A 20 -4.91 -6.80 3.07
N GLY A 21 -4.27 -7.91 3.42
CA GLY A 21 -4.07 -9.06 2.55
C GLY A 21 -5.36 -9.78 2.15
N ALA A 22 -6.36 -9.81 3.03
CA ALA A 22 -7.70 -10.34 2.76
C ALA A 22 -8.60 -9.38 1.96
N ALA A 23 -8.25 -8.09 1.90
CA ALA A 23 -9.04 -7.10 1.19
C ALA A 23 -9.02 -7.30 -0.34
N SER A 24 -10.15 -7.01 -0.98
CA SER A 24 -10.23 -6.92 -2.44
C SER A 24 -9.84 -5.54 -2.96
N HIS A 25 -10.09 -4.49 -2.17
CA HIS A 25 -9.73 -3.11 -2.44
C HIS A 25 -9.41 -2.44 -1.11
N ILE A 26 -8.44 -1.54 -1.10
CA ILE A 26 -8.05 -0.77 0.07
C ILE A 26 -8.31 0.71 -0.22
N PHE A 27 -9.03 1.38 0.66
CA PHE A 27 -9.26 2.82 0.59
C PHE A 27 -8.44 3.48 1.68
N CYS A 28 -7.61 4.45 1.32
CA CYS A 28 -6.75 5.16 2.27
C CYS A 28 -6.79 6.65 2.01
N THR A 29 -6.87 7.47 3.05
CA THR A 29 -6.80 8.92 2.91
C THR A 29 -5.40 9.38 2.51
N GLU A 30 -5.33 10.45 1.70
CA GLU A 30 -4.08 11.03 1.19
C GLU A 30 -3.33 11.90 2.21
N ASP A 31 -3.78 11.96 3.47
CA ASP A 31 -3.10 12.68 4.56
C ASP A 31 -1.99 11.84 5.22
N SER A 32 -1.99 10.52 5.02
CA SER A 32 -0.97 9.60 5.54
C SER A 32 -0.26 8.82 4.43
N LEU A 33 0.96 9.26 4.10
CA LEU A 33 1.75 8.59 3.06
C LEU A 33 2.19 7.19 3.50
N SER A 34 2.43 7.00 4.80
CA SER A 34 2.81 5.69 5.35
C SER A 34 1.69 4.67 5.16
N MET A 35 0.44 5.03 5.48
CA MET A 35 -0.70 4.14 5.26
C MET A 35 -0.92 3.83 3.77
N VAL A 36 -0.76 4.83 2.90
CA VAL A 36 -0.84 4.59 1.45
C VAL A 36 0.28 3.63 0.99
N SER A 37 1.51 3.81 1.46
CA SER A 37 2.62 2.91 1.08
C SER A 37 2.44 1.49 1.60
N GLU A 38 1.92 1.32 2.81
CA GLU A 38 1.65 0.01 3.41
C GLU A 38 0.52 -0.71 2.67
N ALA A 39 -0.56 0.00 2.34
CA ALA A 39 -1.64 -0.53 1.51
C ALA A 39 -1.14 -0.99 0.14
N VAL A 40 -0.28 -0.21 -0.50
CA VAL A 40 0.31 -0.55 -1.81
C VAL A 40 1.22 -1.78 -1.71
N ALA A 41 1.92 -1.96 -0.59
CA ALA A 41 2.78 -3.13 -0.35
C ALA A 41 2.02 -4.45 -0.27
N MET A 42 0.70 -4.42 -0.12
CA MET A 42 -0.16 -5.61 -0.10
C MET A 42 -0.51 -6.14 -1.49
N ASP A 43 -0.02 -5.48 -2.55
CA ASP A 43 -0.28 -5.79 -3.95
C ASP A 43 -1.79 -5.89 -4.28
N LYS A 44 -2.58 -5.05 -3.59
CA LYS A 44 -4.02 -4.90 -3.81
C LYS A 44 -4.34 -3.59 -4.53
N PRO A 45 -5.52 -3.46 -5.13
CA PRO A 45 -6.04 -2.18 -5.61
C PRO A 45 -6.15 -1.18 -4.46
N VAL A 46 -5.39 -0.08 -4.54
CA VAL A 46 -5.44 1.00 -3.56
C VAL A 46 -6.09 2.22 -4.18
N ILE A 47 -7.16 2.71 -3.54
CA ILE A 47 -7.81 3.97 -3.87
C ILE A 47 -7.40 4.98 -2.81
N SER A 48 -6.61 5.98 -3.22
CA SER A 48 -6.27 7.09 -2.34
C SER A 48 -7.37 8.14 -2.37
N LEU A 49 -7.90 8.50 -1.21
CA LEU A 49 -8.98 9.44 -1.02
C LEU A 49 -8.40 10.80 -0.64
N ARG A 50 -8.56 11.81 -1.50
CA ARG A 50 -8.12 13.17 -1.22
C ARG A 50 -9.16 13.89 -0.37
N PRO A 51 -8.87 14.21 0.91
CA PRO A 51 -9.79 15.00 1.73
C PRO A 51 -9.95 16.41 1.17
N VAL A 52 -11.11 17.03 1.39
CA VAL A 52 -11.37 18.43 1.00
C VAL A 52 -10.39 19.37 1.70
N GLU A 53 -10.12 19.09 2.98
CA GLU A 53 -9.11 19.77 3.77
C GLU A 53 -7.96 18.81 4.04
N SER A 54 -6.86 19.02 3.33
CA SER A 54 -5.65 18.23 3.44
C SER A 54 -4.47 19.18 3.42
N LEU A 55 -3.54 19.03 4.37
CA LEU A 55 -2.29 19.80 4.44
C LEU A 55 -1.06 18.92 4.13
N PRO A 56 -1.03 18.16 3.01
CA PRO A 56 0.12 17.34 2.69
C PRO A 56 1.26 18.26 2.26
N THR A 57 2.48 17.95 2.68
CA THR A 57 3.65 18.68 2.21
C THR A 57 3.79 18.55 0.69
N ARG A 58 4.48 19.49 0.04
CA ARG A 58 4.75 19.40 -1.40
C ARG A 58 5.40 18.08 -1.81
N THR A 59 6.25 17.51 -0.94
CA THR A 59 6.89 16.21 -1.14
C THR A 59 5.88 15.06 -1.10
N HIS A 60 4.94 15.09 -0.16
CA HIS A 60 3.87 14.11 -0.05
C HIS A 60 3.02 14.09 -1.33
N GLY A 61 2.56 15.26 -1.80
CA GLY A 61 1.77 15.35 -3.03
C GLY A 61 2.50 14.83 -4.27
N LYS A 62 3.83 15.03 -4.36
CA LYS A 62 4.65 14.47 -5.43
C LYS A 62 4.74 12.95 -5.37
N ALA A 63 4.88 12.37 -4.17
CA ALA A 63 4.91 10.92 -3.99
C ALA A 63 3.60 10.26 -4.44
N LEU A 64 2.45 10.79 -4.00
CA LEU A 64 1.13 10.31 -4.44
C LEU A 64 0.93 10.45 -5.95
N ALA A 65 1.32 11.58 -6.53
CA ALA A 65 1.25 11.78 -7.98
C ALA A 65 2.12 10.79 -8.74
N TYR A 66 3.30 10.46 -8.21
CA TYR A 66 4.19 9.47 -8.79
C TYR A 66 3.59 8.05 -8.71
N MET A 67 3.12 7.62 -7.54
CA MET A 67 2.45 6.32 -7.34
C MET A 67 1.25 6.14 -8.28
N ALA A 68 0.45 7.19 -8.47
CA ALA A 68 -0.68 7.17 -9.41
C ALA A 68 -0.21 7.04 -10.87
N LYS A 69 0.86 7.76 -11.24
CA LYS A 69 1.43 7.71 -12.59
C LYS A 69 1.90 6.31 -12.96
N ILE A 70 2.46 5.57 -12.01
CA ILE A 70 2.93 4.18 -12.22
C ILE A 70 1.86 3.12 -11.87
N ARG A 71 0.59 3.54 -11.75
CA ARG A 71 -0.56 2.67 -11.49
C ARG A 71 -0.42 1.79 -10.25
N LEU A 72 0.19 2.31 -9.18
CA LEU A 72 0.14 1.67 -7.86
C LEU A 72 -1.11 2.09 -7.08
N ILE A 73 -1.65 3.28 -7.35
CA ILE A 73 -2.87 3.79 -6.72
C ILE A 73 -3.80 4.43 -7.76
N GLU A 74 -5.09 4.44 -7.48
CA GLU A 74 -6.07 5.31 -8.12
C GLU A 74 -6.39 6.47 -7.17
N ARG A 75 -6.34 7.72 -7.64
CA ARG A 75 -6.62 8.89 -6.81
C ARG A 75 -8.07 9.33 -7.01
N LEU A 76 -8.81 9.46 -5.91
CA LEU A 76 -10.20 9.86 -5.90
C LEU A 76 -10.39 11.05 -4.95
N ASP A 77 -11.18 12.04 -5.36
CA ASP A 77 -11.62 13.08 -4.43
C ASP A 77 -12.57 12.47 -3.39
N MET A 78 -12.37 12.77 -2.10
CA MET A 78 -13.21 12.22 -1.02
C MET A 78 -14.69 12.51 -1.25
N SER A 79 -15.03 13.66 -1.85
CA SER A 79 -16.42 14.01 -2.19
C SER A 79 -17.04 13.11 -3.26
N ALA A 80 -16.22 12.48 -4.12
CA ALA A 80 -16.67 11.57 -5.17
C ALA A 80 -16.86 10.12 -4.68
N MET A 81 -16.40 9.78 -3.47
CA MET A 81 -16.43 8.41 -2.93
C MET A 81 -17.84 7.80 -2.90
N ALA A 82 -18.87 8.58 -2.57
CA ALA A 82 -20.26 8.10 -2.54
C ALA A 82 -20.75 7.54 -3.88
N HIS A 83 -20.18 8.03 -4.98
CA HIS A 83 -20.54 7.64 -6.35
C HIS A 83 -19.53 6.68 -6.97
N TYR A 84 -18.41 6.42 -6.28
CA TYR A 84 -17.39 5.54 -6.79
C TYR A 84 -17.91 4.11 -6.91
N ARG A 85 -17.50 3.45 -7.99
CA ARG A 85 -17.78 2.05 -8.25
C ARG A 85 -16.44 1.36 -8.42
N PRO A 86 -15.96 0.66 -7.38
CA PRO A 86 -14.70 -0.06 -7.49
C PRO A 86 -14.85 -1.10 -8.59
N TYR A 87 -13.92 -1.08 -9.53
CA TYR A 87 -13.74 -2.13 -10.51
C TYR A 87 -12.45 -2.86 -10.17
N PHE A 88 -12.42 -4.16 -10.46
CA PHE A 88 -11.22 -4.93 -10.22
C PHE A 88 -10.14 -4.53 -11.22
N TRP A 89 -9.01 -4.07 -10.70
CA TRP A 89 -7.76 -3.90 -11.44
C TRP A 89 -6.63 -4.53 -10.64
N MET A 90 -5.45 -4.66 -11.23
CA MET A 90 -4.25 -5.02 -10.48
C MET A 90 -3.16 -4.02 -10.83
N PRO A 91 -2.31 -3.64 -9.86
CA PRO A 91 -1.12 -2.84 -10.16
C PRO A 91 -0.32 -3.46 -11.30
N GLU A 92 0.22 -2.63 -12.21
CA GLU A 92 1.02 -3.11 -13.34
C GLU A 92 2.28 -3.87 -12.90
N LYS A 93 2.75 -3.59 -11.68
CA LYS A 93 3.85 -4.26 -11.02
C LYS A 93 3.62 -4.26 -9.52
N SER A 94 4.18 -5.26 -8.83
CA SER A 94 4.17 -5.29 -7.37
C SER A 94 4.97 -4.11 -6.80
N TYR A 95 4.66 -3.74 -5.56
CA TYR A 95 5.43 -2.71 -4.87
C TYR A 95 6.90 -3.11 -4.69
N SER A 96 7.16 -4.39 -4.40
CA SER A 96 8.51 -4.95 -4.29
C SER A 96 9.30 -4.80 -5.60
N ALA A 97 8.74 -5.21 -6.73
CA ALA A 97 9.37 -5.06 -8.04
C ALA A 97 9.63 -3.58 -8.37
N HIS A 98 8.76 -2.68 -7.91
CA HIS A 98 8.99 -1.25 -8.05
C HIS A 98 10.20 -0.76 -7.22
N LEU A 99 10.35 -1.22 -5.98
CA LEU A 99 11.50 -0.88 -5.14
C LEU A 99 12.80 -1.44 -5.73
N ASP A 100 12.76 -2.65 -6.29
CA ASP A 100 13.90 -3.26 -6.97
C ASP A 100 14.34 -2.42 -8.19
N ASP A 101 13.38 -1.93 -9.01
CA ASP A 101 13.67 -1.02 -10.11
C ASP A 101 14.35 0.28 -9.64
N ILE A 102 13.88 0.86 -8.53
CA ILE A 102 14.46 2.08 -7.95
C ILE A 102 15.88 1.78 -7.49
N PHE A 103 16.06 0.68 -6.77
CA PHE A 103 17.35 0.28 -6.22
C PHE A 103 18.39 0.04 -7.34
N ALA A 104 18.01 -0.68 -8.39
CA ALA A 104 18.85 -0.89 -9.57
C ALA A 104 19.25 0.44 -10.25
N ARG A 105 18.34 1.41 -10.34
CA ARG A 105 18.64 2.74 -10.89
C ARG A 105 19.61 3.53 -10.02
N ILE A 106 19.49 3.44 -8.70
CA ILE A 106 20.40 4.12 -7.76
C ILE A 106 21.82 3.53 -7.88
N ILE A 107 21.93 2.20 -8.01
CA ILE A 107 23.22 1.54 -8.29
C ILE A 107 23.80 2.00 -9.62
N ALA A 108 22.99 2.02 -10.69
CA ALA A 108 23.44 2.45 -12.02
C ALA A 108 23.91 3.92 -12.06
N LEU A 109 23.35 4.77 -11.19
CA LEU A 109 23.80 6.16 -10.99
C LEU A 109 25.09 6.29 -10.18
N GLY A 110 25.64 5.17 -9.67
CA GLY A 110 26.82 5.15 -8.81
C GLY A 110 26.59 5.77 -7.43
N ALA A 111 25.33 5.98 -7.05
CA ALA A 111 24.97 6.62 -5.78
C ALA A 111 25.08 5.65 -4.58
N VAL A 112 25.03 4.34 -4.84
CA VAL A 112 25.14 3.27 -3.83
C VAL A 112 25.97 2.12 -4.41
N ALA A 113 26.93 1.61 -3.62
CA ALA A 113 27.64 0.36 -3.93
C ALA A 113 26.71 -0.84 -3.64
N GLU A 114 26.81 -1.91 -4.44
CA GLU A 114 25.91 -3.08 -4.54
C GLU A 114 25.61 -3.88 -3.25
N THR A 115 26.05 -3.42 -2.09
CA THR A 115 25.88 -4.09 -0.80
C THR A 115 24.56 -3.71 -0.14
N VAL A 116 23.45 -4.34 -0.55
CA VAL A 116 22.29 -4.52 0.34
C VAL A 116 21.92 -6.00 0.34
N ARG A 117 22.17 -6.67 1.47
CA ARG A 117 21.69 -8.03 1.71
C ARG A 117 20.16 -8.01 1.63
N SER A 118 19.58 -8.85 0.79
CA SER A 118 18.14 -9.13 0.81
C SER A 118 17.72 -9.48 2.25
N PRO A 119 16.65 -8.89 2.79
CA PRO A 119 16.13 -9.37 4.06
C PRO A 119 15.68 -10.83 3.89
N GLU A 120 15.98 -11.67 4.88
CA GLU A 120 15.40 -13.02 4.95
C GLU A 120 13.87 -12.91 4.81
N ILE A 121 13.31 -13.76 3.96
CA ILE A 121 11.86 -13.90 3.76
C ILE A 121 11.24 -14.21 5.14
N LYS A 122 10.66 -13.21 5.81
CA LYS A 122 10.04 -13.37 7.13
C LYS A 122 8.57 -13.81 7.09
N TYR A 123 8.05 -14.15 5.92
CA TYR A 123 6.69 -14.68 5.79
C TYR A 123 6.69 -16.02 5.06
N LEU A 124 6.89 -17.08 5.82
CA LEU A 124 6.35 -18.40 5.48
C LEU A 124 4.92 -18.40 6.03
N PRO A 125 3.86 -18.48 5.20
CA PRO A 125 2.56 -18.81 5.73
C PRO A 125 2.71 -20.18 6.40
N GLN A 126 2.47 -20.24 7.71
CA GLN A 126 2.33 -21.52 8.39
C GLN A 126 1.16 -22.26 7.75
N ALA A 127 1.49 -23.23 6.89
CA ALA A 127 0.62 -24.35 6.68
C ALA A 127 0.56 -25.11 8.00
N ASP A 128 -0.65 -25.25 8.55
CA ASP A 128 -1.16 -26.30 9.44
C ASP A 128 -2.29 -25.69 10.30
N ALA A 129 -3.51 -26.22 10.42
CA ALA A 129 -4.04 -27.53 10.05
C ALA A 129 -5.58 -27.46 9.97
N GLN A 130 -6.18 -28.19 9.03
CA GLN A 130 -7.40 -28.94 9.36
C GLN A 130 -6.92 -30.31 9.89
N PRO A 131 -7.45 -30.82 11.01
CA PRO A 131 -8.84 -31.30 11.15
C PRO A 131 -9.51 -30.76 12.45
N ILE A 132 -10.83 -30.78 12.65
CA ILE A 132 -11.72 -31.93 12.95
C ILE A 132 -13.13 -31.65 12.39
#